data_AF-A0A2N0REE3-F1
#
_entry.id   AF-A0A2N0REE3-F1
#
_cell.length_a   1.000
_cell.length_b   1.000
_cell.length_c   1.000
_cell.angle_alpha   90.00
_cell.angle_beta   90.00
_cell.angle_gamma   90.00
#
_symmetry.space_group_name_H-M   'P 1'
#
loop_
_entity.id
_entity.type
_entity.pdbx_description
1 polymer ?
#
loop_
_entity_poly.entity_id
_entity_poly.type
_entity_poly.pdbx_seq_one_letter_code
_entity_poly.pdbx_strand_id
1 'polypeptide(L)'
;MDSNIQDDINITVKIPSKLVLVNLNLKASLSKICDKLEKNSEVKMNDAFSFTKMINNNSNNSSTGENLLAIIAREDEEKRILEDIIDVKNDDKFLYLKSEPKTKPDWRFFKDKLKLEYGRNVTLEKANSRAFTIVDCEMDKIVDGYENSTIQIDSEEDKVIKNYFLLIADIDTPNFAKLGVSIKNSNIKNSNVATI
;
A
#
# COMPACT_ATOMS: atom_id res chain seq x y z
N MET A 1 34.98 -9.31 -11.33
CA MET A 1 35.10 -8.75 -9.97
C MET A 1 34.25 -7.51 -9.96
N ASP A 2 32.98 -7.66 -9.60
CA ASP A 2 32.05 -6.54 -9.56
C ASP A 2 32.12 -5.93 -8.16
N SER A 3 32.55 -4.68 -8.09
CA SER A 3 32.61 -3.88 -6.87
C SER A 3 31.19 -3.66 -6.36
N ASN A 4 30.78 -4.52 -5.42
CA ASN A 4 29.55 -4.38 -4.64
C ASN A 4 29.73 -3.16 -3.72
N ILE A 5 29.40 -1.96 -4.21
CA ILE A 5 29.46 -0.73 -3.42
C ILE A 5 28.42 -0.87 -2.32
N GLN A 6 28.93 -0.98 -1.10
CA GLN A 6 28.19 -1.22 0.12
C GLN A 6 27.51 0.08 0.56
N ASP A 7 26.50 0.52 -0.20
CA ASP A 7 25.65 1.68 0.11
C ASP A 7 24.69 1.40 1.29
N ASP A 8 24.67 0.15 1.76
CA ASP A 8 23.90 -0.36 2.89
C ASP A 8 24.63 -0.04 4.22
N ILE A 9 24.04 0.85 5.02
CA ILE A 9 24.61 1.31 6.29
C ILE A 9 23.64 1.11 7.46
N ASN A 10 24.17 1.06 8.67
CA ASN A 10 23.34 0.95 9.87
C ASN A 10 22.70 2.30 10.21
N ILE A 11 21.38 2.29 10.33
CA ILE A 11 20.55 3.47 10.63
C ILE A 11 19.66 3.14 11.82
N THR A 12 19.57 4.07 12.77
CA THR A 12 18.69 3.94 13.92
C THR A 12 17.29 4.40 13.53
N VAL A 13 16.38 3.45 13.37
CA VAL A 13 14.97 3.69 13.11
C VAL A 13 14.26 3.99 14.44
N LYS A 14 13.75 5.21 14.59
CA LYS A 14 12.98 5.64 15.75
C LYS A 14 11.50 5.50 15.45
N ILE A 15 10.85 4.54 16.11
CA ILE A 15 9.39 4.43 16.19
C ILE A 15 8.92 4.98 17.55
N PRO A 16 7.63 5.32 17.73
CA PRO A 16 7.16 5.95 18.96
C PRO A 16 7.47 5.20 20.25
N SER A 17 7.58 3.87 20.20
CA SER A 17 7.81 3.01 21.37
C SER A 17 9.26 2.56 21.57
N LYS A 18 10.14 2.66 20.56
CA LYS A 18 11.52 2.12 20.64
C LYS A 18 12.45 2.62 19.52
N LEU A 19 13.73 2.31 19.68
CA LEU A 19 14.78 2.50 18.69
C LEU A 19 15.23 1.13 18.18
N VAL A 20 15.37 0.98 16.86
CA VAL A 20 15.81 -0.26 16.23
C VAL A 20 16.92 0.05 15.25
N LEU A 21 18.04 -0.66 15.34
CA LEU A 21 19.13 -0.52 14.38
C LEU A 21 18.84 -1.40 13.15
N VAL A 22 18.76 -0.79 11.98
CA VAL A 22 18.47 -1.49 10.72
C VAL A 22 19.50 -1.11 9.68
N ASN A 23 19.99 -2.10 8.93
CA ASN A 23 20.86 -1.85 7.79
C ASN A 23 20.00 -1.44 6.58
N LEU A 24 20.18 -0.22 6.05
CA LEU A 24 19.39 0.37 4.97
C LEU A 24 20.29 1.07 3.95
N ASN A 25 19.83 1.13 2.69
CA ASN A 25 20.54 1.82 1.62
C ASN A 25 20.09 3.29 1.54
N LEU A 26 21.03 4.23 1.67
CA LEU A 26 20.73 5.67 1.62
C LEU A 26 20.16 6.12 0.26
N LYS A 27 20.59 5.50 -0.84
CA LYS A 27 20.18 5.84 -2.20
C LYS A 27 18.90 5.12 -2.64
N ALA A 28 18.35 4.23 -1.80
CA ALA A 28 17.09 3.58 -2.12
C ALA A 28 15.92 4.55 -1.93
N SER A 29 14.90 4.39 -2.77
CA SER A 29 13.64 5.11 -2.60
C SER A 29 12.94 4.70 -1.31
N LEU A 30 12.17 5.60 -0.73
CA LEU A 30 11.44 5.33 0.52
C LEU A 30 10.49 4.13 0.39
N SER A 31 9.89 3.93 -0.79
CA SER A 31 9.09 2.74 -1.10
C SER A 31 9.88 1.42 -0.92
N LYS A 32 11.13 1.34 -1.39
CA LYS A 32 11.99 0.17 -1.16
C LYS A 32 12.39 0.02 0.31
N ILE A 33 12.51 1.13 1.03
CA ILE A 33 12.77 1.11 2.48
C ILE A 33 11.56 0.56 3.24
N CYS A 34 10.34 0.94 2.86
CA CYS A 34 9.10 0.36 3.40
C CYS A 34 9.12 -1.17 3.29
N ASP A 35 9.37 -1.72 2.09
CA ASP A 35 9.43 -3.18 1.87
C ASP A 35 10.47 -3.88 2.76
N LYS A 36 11.60 -3.23 3.03
CA LYS A 36 12.67 -3.76 3.90
C LYS A 36 12.27 -3.71 5.38
N LEU A 37 11.60 -2.63 5.80
CA LEU A 37 11.14 -2.44 7.18
C LEU A 37 9.88 -3.24 7.53
N GLU A 38 9.05 -3.57 6.55
CA GLU A 38 7.89 -4.46 6.72
C GLU A 38 8.35 -5.88 7.11
N LYS A 39 9.41 -6.36 6.46
CA LYS A 39 10.03 -7.68 6.72
C LYS A 39 10.84 -7.72 8.02
N ASN A 40 11.15 -6.56 8.61
CA ASN A 40 11.91 -6.50 9.85
C ASN A 40 11.00 -6.85 11.04
N SER A 41 11.38 -7.88 11.80
CA SER A 41 10.59 -8.41 12.92
C SER A 41 10.40 -7.42 14.08
N GLU A 42 11.28 -6.43 14.20
CA GLU A 42 11.22 -5.43 15.25
C GLU A 42 10.45 -4.19 14.85
N VAL A 43 10.68 -3.66 13.65
CA VAL A 43 9.99 -2.46 13.16
C VAL A 43 8.57 -2.80 12.71
N LYS A 44 8.39 -3.89 11.95
CA LYS A 44 7.11 -4.31 11.36
C LYS A 44 6.35 -3.14 10.75
N MET A 45 7.03 -2.43 9.85
CA MET A 45 6.44 -1.26 9.21
C MET A 45 5.17 -1.66 8.46
N ASN A 46 4.14 -0.83 8.59
CA ASN A 46 2.86 -1.01 7.92
C ASN A 46 2.29 0.38 7.57
N ASP A 47 1.11 0.39 6.97
CA ASP A 47 0.47 1.63 6.51
C ASP A 47 0.17 2.63 7.64
N ALA A 48 0.23 2.23 8.91
CA ALA A 48 0.04 3.12 10.06
C ALA A 48 1.28 3.97 10.42
N PHE A 49 2.43 3.71 9.79
CA PHE A 49 3.66 4.47 10.01
C PHE A 49 4.04 5.30 8.79
N SER A 50 4.22 6.60 8.98
CA SER A 50 4.70 7.48 7.93
C SER A 50 6.15 7.89 8.19
N PHE A 51 6.92 8.02 7.11
CA PHE A 51 8.24 8.63 7.20
C PHE A 51 8.12 10.09 7.61
N THR A 52 9.07 10.55 8.42
CA THR A 52 9.15 11.96 8.79
C THR A 52 10.55 12.49 8.56
N LYS A 53 10.62 13.75 8.16
CA LYS A 53 11.85 14.52 8.03
C LYS A 53 11.93 15.52 9.17
N MET A 54 13.09 15.60 9.79
CA MET A 54 13.36 16.62 10.79
C MET A 54 13.53 17.99 10.14
N ILE A 55 12.80 18.99 10.64
CA ILE A 55 12.90 20.39 10.25
C ILE A 55 13.60 21.12 11.42
N ASN A 56 14.84 21.54 11.19
CA ASN A 56 15.54 22.38 12.14
C ASN A 56 15.05 23.83 11.99
N ASN A 57 14.27 24.32 12.96
CA ASN A 57 14.02 25.74 13.07
C ASN A 57 15.29 26.40 13.63
N ASN A 58 16.07 27.07 12.80
CA ASN A 58 17.17 27.97 13.22
C ASN A 58 16.67 29.23 13.96
N SER A 59 15.46 29.24 14.52
CA SER A 59 14.94 30.36 15.27
C SER A 59 15.31 30.20 16.74
N ASN A 60 16.28 30.98 17.18
CA ASN A 60 16.80 31.04 18.56
C ASN A 60 15.75 31.48 19.63
N ASN A 61 14.45 31.39 19.35
CA ASN A 61 13.39 31.97 20.16
C ASN A 61 12.28 30.99 20.61
N SER A 62 12.37 29.68 20.36
CA SER A 62 11.43 28.74 21.02
C SER A 62 12.07 28.18 22.29
N SER A 63 11.59 28.66 23.43
CA SER A 63 11.90 28.14 24.78
C SER A 63 11.43 26.69 25.02
N THR A 64 10.90 26.03 23.99
CA THR A 64 10.57 24.61 23.95
C THR A 64 11.40 24.00 22.83
N GLY A 65 12.42 23.21 23.16
CA GLY A 65 13.31 22.52 22.22
C GLY A 65 12.63 21.36 21.46
N GLU A 66 11.42 21.59 20.97
CA GLU A 66 10.65 20.62 20.21
C GLU A 66 11.10 20.64 18.75
N ASN A 67 11.92 19.65 18.36
CA ASN A 67 12.26 19.41 16.97
C ASN A 67 10.98 19.12 16.17
N LEU A 68 10.69 19.92 15.14
CA LEU A 68 9.53 19.69 14.28
C LEU A 68 9.81 18.54 13.31
N LEU A 69 8.91 17.57 13.26
CA LEU A 69 8.91 16.47 12.28
C LEU A 69 7.83 16.74 11.24
N ALA A 70 8.22 16.86 9.97
CA ALA A 70 7.28 16.91 8.85
C ALA A 70 7.05 15.51 8.29
N ILE A 71 5.78 15.18 8.08
CA ILE A 71 5.36 13.91 7.47
C ILE A 71 5.64 13.96 5.97
N ILE A 72 6.20 12.88 5.44
CA ILE A 72 6.35 12.66 4.01
C ILE A 72 5.08 12.01 3.49
N ALA A 73 4.47 12.62 2.47
CA ALA A 73 3.28 12.09 1.84
C ALA A 73 3.58 10.76 1.12
N ARG A 74 2.62 9.82 1.11
CA ARG A 74 2.83 8.47 0.55
C ARG A 74 3.14 8.51 -0.94
N GLU A 75 2.53 9.42 -1.69
CA GLU A 75 2.76 9.61 -3.13
C GLU A 75 4.19 10.07 -3.48
N ASP A 76 4.93 10.60 -2.50
CA ASP A 76 6.31 11.04 -2.68
C ASP A 76 7.33 9.93 -2.41
N GLU A 77 6.93 8.80 -1.80
CA GLU A 77 7.85 7.74 -1.36
C GLU A 77 8.59 7.04 -2.51
N GLU A 78 7.99 6.99 -3.70
CA GLU A 78 8.65 6.44 -4.90
C GLU A 78 9.71 7.39 -5.48
N LYS A 79 9.55 8.69 -5.27
CA LYS A 79 10.37 9.74 -5.89
C LYS A 79 11.51 10.21 -4.98
N ARG A 80 11.33 10.11 -3.67
CA ARG A 80 12.33 10.52 -2.66
C ARG A 80 13.21 9.35 -2.25
N ILE A 81 14.47 9.66 -1.97
CA ILE A 81 15.44 8.69 -1.43
C ILE A 81 15.56 8.82 0.08
N LEU A 82 16.06 7.76 0.73
CA LEU A 82 16.23 7.75 2.18
C LEU A 82 17.14 8.89 2.67
N GLU A 83 18.22 9.16 1.95
CA GLU A 83 19.17 10.25 2.24
C GLU A 83 18.49 11.62 2.42
N ASP A 84 17.38 11.88 1.72
CA ASP A 84 16.68 13.16 1.77
C ASP A 84 16.04 13.47 3.14
N ILE A 85 15.82 12.43 3.94
CA ILE A 85 15.04 12.51 5.19
C ILE A 85 15.82 12.08 6.43
N ILE A 86 17.02 11.51 6.25
CA ILE A 86 17.87 11.09 7.37
C ILE A 86 18.36 12.30 8.15
N ASP A 87 18.26 12.19 9.47
CA ASP A 87 18.82 13.15 10.42
C ASP A 87 20.16 12.62 10.92
N VAL A 88 21.20 13.43 10.78
CA VAL A 88 22.57 13.07 11.20
C VAL A 88 22.90 13.88 12.45
N LYS A 89 23.15 13.20 13.56
CA LYS A 89 23.54 13.80 14.84
C LYS A 89 24.74 13.07 15.40
N ASN A 90 25.85 13.79 15.62
CA ASN A 90 27.08 13.22 16.17
C ASN A 90 27.51 11.93 15.43
N ASP A 91 27.52 11.98 14.09
CA ASP A 91 27.82 10.87 13.17
C ASP A 91 26.79 9.72 13.13
N ASP A 92 25.87 9.66 14.09
CA ASP A 92 24.75 8.73 14.09
C ASP A 92 23.64 9.18 13.13
N LYS A 93 23.04 8.20 12.45
CA LYS A 93 21.96 8.42 11.47
C LYS A 93 20.63 7.94 12.01
N PHE A 94 19.63 8.81 11.97
CA PHE A 94 18.30 8.56 12.49
C PHE A 94 17.25 8.65 11.39
N LEU A 95 16.38 7.65 11.35
CA LEU A 95 15.16 7.63 10.56
C LEU A 95 13.98 7.69 11.50
N TYR A 96 13.16 8.75 11.39
CA TYR A 96 12.00 8.92 12.26
C TYR A 96 10.73 8.42 11.56
N LEU A 97 10.07 7.47 12.22
CA LEU A 97 8.74 7.00 11.82
C LEU A 97 7.73 7.53 12.83
N LYS A 98 6.68 8.18 12.32
CA LYS A 98 5.56 8.60 13.14
C LYS A 98 4.44 7.60 12.94
N SER A 99 3.94 7.02 14.03
CA SER A 99 2.65 6.35 13.98
C SER A 99 1.59 7.43 13.84
N GLU A 100 0.84 7.40 12.76
CA GLU A 100 -0.30 8.27 12.62
C GLU A 100 -1.46 7.67 13.42
N PRO A 101 -1.97 8.36 14.45
CA PRO A 101 -3.21 7.95 15.06
C PRO A 101 -4.32 8.17 14.02
N LYS A 102 -4.79 7.08 13.41
CA LYS A 102 -6.02 7.05 12.60
C LYS A 102 -6.07 8.15 11.52
N THR A 103 -5.05 8.31 10.70
CA THR A 103 -5.29 8.94 9.40
C THR A 103 -6.25 8.06 8.62
N LYS A 104 -7.32 8.67 8.11
CA LYS A 104 -8.21 8.00 7.17
C LYS A 104 -7.32 7.47 6.04
N PRO A 105 -7.49 6.21 5.60
CA PRO A 105 -6.69 5.70 4.50
C PRO A 105 -6.83 6.64 3.30
N ASP A 106 -5.73 6.98 2.64
CA ASP A 106 -5.79 7.85 1.47
C ASP A 106 -6.30 7.05 0.27
N TRP A 107 -7.60 7.18 -0.01
CA TRP A 107 -8.22 6.51 -1.14
C TRP A 107 -7.58 6.89 -2.48
N ARG A 108 -6.95 8.06 -2.59
CA ARG A 108 -6.26 8.48 -3.81
C ARG A 108 -5.02 7.62 -4.06
N PHE A 109 -4.26 7.34 -3.01
CA PHE A 109 -3.15 6.40 -3.08
C PHE A 109 -3.60 5.01 -3.55
N PHE A 110 -4.67 4.45 -2.95
CA PHE A 110 -5.18 3.14 -3.36
C PHE A 110 -5.76 3.15 -4.77
N LYS A 111 -6.45 4.23 -5.15
CA LYS A 111 -6.96 4.42 -6.51
C LYS A 111 -5.85 4.31 -7.55
N ASP A 112 -4.75 5.01 -7.33
CA ASP A 112 -3.65 5.04 -8.29
C ASP A 112 -2.81 3.76 -8.25
N LYS A 113 -2.58 3.18 -7.06
CA LYS A 113 -1.82 1.94 -6.87
C LYS A 113 -2.56 0.73 -7.45
N LEU A 114 -3.84 0.57 -7.13
CA LEU A 114 -4.65 -0.58 -7.54
C LEU A 114 -5.38 -0.38 -8.86
N LYS A 115 -5.27 0.81 -9.47
CA LYS A 115 -5.94 1.20 -10.71
C LYS A 115 -7.47 1.03 -10.62
N LEU A 116 -8.07 1.50 -9.53
CA LEU A 116 -9.49 1.29 -9.22
C LEU A 116 -10.46 1.90 -10.25
N GLU A 117 -10.03 2.93 -10.99
CA GLU A 117 -10.80 3.56 -12.08
C GLU A 117 -10.82 2.73 -13.38
N TYR A 118 -10.07 1.62 -13.46
CA TYR A 118 -9.96 0.78 -14.64
C TYR A 118 -10.81 -0.47 -14.49
N GLY A 119 -11.60 -0.79 -15.53
CA GLY A 119 -12.30 -2.06 -15.60
C GLY A 119 -11.32 -3.23 -15.66
N ARG A 120 -11.80 -4.43 -15.32
CA ARG A 120 -11.07 -5.69 -15.49
C ARG A 120 -11.88 -6.67 -16.34
N ASN A 121 -11.21 -7.50 -17.13
CA ASN A 121 -11.87 -8.57 -17.89
C ASN A 121 -12.12 -9.80 -17.01
N VAL A 122 -12.68 -10.86 -17.59
CA VAL A 122 -12.99 -12.14 -16.89
C VAL A 122 -11.75 -12.86 -16.35
N THR A 123 -10.55 -12.53 -16.85
CA THR A 123 -9.26 -13.04 -16.35
C THR A 123 -8.61 -12.07 -15.34
N LEU A 124 -9.35 -11.05 -14.89
CA LEU A 124 -8.92 -9.99 -13.96
C LEU A 124 -7.80 -9.08 -14.49
N GLU A 125 -7.49 -9.14 -15.79
CA GLU A 125 -6.55 -8.22 -16.42
C GLU A 125 -7.16 -6.83 -16.53
N LYS A 126 -6.34 -5.82 -16.25
CA LYS A 126 -6.74 -4.40 -16.28
C LYS A 126 -6.99 -3.95 -17.73
N ALA A 127 -8.09 -3.24 -17.95
CA ALA A 127 -8.38 -2.59 -19.22
C ALA A 127 -7.36 -1.47 -19.57
N ASN A 128 -7.26 -1.15 -20.85
CA ASN A 128 -6.34 -0.12 -21.33
C ASN A 128 -6.84 1.30 -21.05
N SER A 129 -8.14 1.49 -20.88
CA SER A 129 -8.78 2.76 -20.56
C SER A 129 -9.48 2.71 -19.19
N ARG A 130 -9.65 3.89 -18.60
CA ARG A 130 -10.48 4.05 -17.40
C ARG A 130 -11.95 3.80 -17.76
N ALA A 131 -12.67 3.12 -16.87
CA ALA A 131 -14.10 2.87 -17.01
C ALA A 131 -14.92 4.00 -16.36
N PHE A 132 -14.42 4.59 -15.28
CA PHE A 132 -15.06 5.69 -14.56
C PHE A 132 -14.00 6.53 -13.82
N THR A 133 -14.43 7.66 -13.25
CA THR A 133 -13.58 8.53 -12.42
C THR A 133 -14.13 8.56 -11.01
N ILE A 134 -13.30 8.26 -10.02
CA ILE A 134 -13.66 8.37 -8.60
C ILE A 134 -13.41 9.81 -8.17
N VAL A 135 -14.48 10.53 -7.88
CA VAL A 135 -14.45 11.94 -7.48
C VAL A 135 -14.24 12.07 -5.97
N ASP A 136 -14.89 11.21 -5.20
CA ASP A 136 -14.75 11.13 -3.74
C ASP A 136 -15.00 9.69 -3.27
N CYS A 137 -14.45 9.32 -2.12
CA CYS A 137 -14.56 7.98 -1.55
C CYS A 137 -14.45 8.07 -0.02
N GLU A 138 -15.44 7.49 0.66
CA GLU A 138 -15.37 7.24 2.09
C GLU A 138 -14.60 5.94 2.35
N MET A 139 -13.63 6.00 3.26
CA MET A 139 -12.83 4.85 3.67
C MET A 139 -12.93 4.64 5.17
N ASP A 140 -13.50 3.51 5.55
CA ASP A 140 -13.54 3.05 6.93
C ASP A 140 -12.47 2.01 7.18
N LYS A 141 -11.85 2.09 8.36
CA LYS A 141 -10.91 1.08 8.81
C LYS A 141 -11.69 -0.12 9.32
N ILE A 142 -11.43 -1.31 8.76
CA ILE A 142 -11.94 -2.57 9.29
C ILE A 142 -11.23 -2.83 10.64
N VAL A 143 -12.00 -2.78 11.72
CA VAL A 143 -11.48 -2.95 13.10
C VAL A 143 -11.37 -4.44 13.48
N ASP A 144 -12.24 -5.27 12.90
CA ASP A 144 -12.39 -6.69 13.23
C ASP A 144 -11.69 -7.60 12.20
N GLY A 145 -10.38 -7.43 12.02
CA GLY A 145 -9.56 -8.38 11.24
C GLY A 145 -10.08 -8.70 9.83
N TYR A 146 -9.74 -9.89 9.34
CA TYR A 146 -10.28 -10.45 8.09
C TYR A 146 -10.89 -11.81 8.38
N GLU A 147 -12.09 -12.08 7.85
CA GLU A 147 -12.74 -13.39 7.99
C GLU A 147 -12.18 -14.34 6.93
N ASN A 148 -11.54 -15.42 7.38
CA ASN A 148 -11.06 -16.47 6.49
C ASN A 148 -12.23 -17.37 6.09
N SER A 149 -12.78 -17.15 4.91
CA SER A 149 -13.67 -18.13 4.27
C SER A 149 -12.87 -19.02 3.33
N THR A 150 -13.05 -20.34 3.46
CA THR A 150 -12.47 -21.31 2.52
C THR A 150 -13.59 -21.85 1.65
N ILE A 151 -13.45 -21.67 0.34
CA ILE A 151 -14.37 -22.24 -0.66
C ILE A 151 -13.64 -23.42 -1.32
N GLN A 152 -14.17 -24.62 -1.18
CA GLN A 152 -13.69 -25.80 -1.93
C GLN A 152 -14.20 -25.73 -3.37
N ILE A 153 -13.32 -26.04 -4.33
CA ILE A 153 -13.54 -25.92 -5.77
C ILE A 153 -13.23 -27.29 -6.36
N ASP A 154 -14.26 -28.04 -6.74
CA ASP A 154 -14.13 -29.45 -7.12
C ASP A 154 -14.26 -29.68 -8.65
N SER A 155 -14.52 -28.64 -9.44
CA SER A 155 -14.67 -28.75 -10.90
C SER A 155 -14.05 -27.59 -11.71
N GLU A 156 -13.91 -27.83 -13.03
CA GLU A 156 -13.41 -26.83 -14.00
C GLU A 156 -14.41 -25.66 -14.18
N GLU A 157 -15.71 -25.92 -14.02
CA GLU A 157 -16.76 -24.89 -13.98
C GLU A 157 -16.61 -24.00 -12.72
N ASP A 158 -16.19 -24.59 -11.60
CA ASP A 158 -15.94 -23.87 -10.36
C ASP A 158 -14.74 -22.90 -10.45
N LYS A 159 -13.81 -23.11 -11.40
CA LYS A 159 -12.69 -22.19 -11.66
C LYS A 159 -13.16 -20.88 -12.31
N VAL A 160 -14.16 -20.94 -13.19
CA VAL A 160 -14.77 -19.73 -13.78
C VAL A 160 -15.56 -18.99 -12.70
N ILE A 161 -16.31 -19.76 -11.89
CA ILE A 161 -17.04 -19.26 -10.72
C ILE A 161 -16.10 -18.57 -9.72
N LYS A 162 -14.86 -19.03 -9.52
CA LYS A 162 -13.85 -18.38 -8.67
C LYS A 162 -13.58 -16.92 -9.06
N ASN A 163 -13.39 -16.64 -10.36
CA ASN A 163 -13.16 -15.27 -10.84
C ASN A 163 -14.42 -14.40 -10.70
N TYR A 164 -15.60 -14.99 -10.90
CA TYR A 164 -16.88 -14.31 -10.67
C TYR A 164 -17.13 -14.04 -9.18
N PHE A 165 -16.83 -14.97 -8.28
CA PHE A 165 -16.99 -14.77 -6.82
C PHE A 165 -16.10 -13.64 -6.30
N LEU A 166 -14.86 -13.51 -6.79
CA LEU A 166 -14.00 -12.36 -6.51
C LEU A 166 -14.62 -11.01 -6.92
N LEU A 167 -15.54 -11.01 -7.88
CA LEU A 167 -16.28 -9.81 -8.33
C LEU A 167 -17.60 -9.60 -7.57
N ILE A 168 -18.09 -10.61 -6.82
CA ILE A 168 -19.45 -10.65 -6.24
C ILE A 168 -19.43 -10.60 -4.70
N ALA A 169 -18.31 -10.92 -4.05
CA ALA A 169 -18.21 -11.19 -2.62
C ALA A 169 -18.73 -10.07 -1.67
N ASP A 170 -18.82 -8.82 -2.11
CA ASP A 170 -19.28 -7.68 -1.28
C ASP A 170 -20.56 -7.00 -1.80
N ILE A 171 -21.23 -7.54 -2.82
CA ILE A 171 -22.34 -6.85 -3.48
C ILE A 171 -23.68 -7.45 -3.07
N ASP A 172 -24.51 -6.62 -2.43
CA ASP A 172 -25.90 -6.94 -2.10
C ASP A 172 -26.64 -7.37 -3.39
N THR A 173 -27.03 -8.64 -3.42
CA THR A 173 -27.52 -9.40 -4.58
C THR A 173 -28.67 -8.72 -5.39
N PRO A 174 -29.54 -7.85 -4.83
CA PRO A 174 -30.63 -7.25 -5.60
C PRO A 174 -30.21 -6.31 -6.75
N ASN A 175 -28.99 -5.75 -6.74
CA ASN A 175 -28.59 -4.73 -7.70
C ASN A 175 -28.23 -5.26 -9.11
N PHE A 176 -28.05 -6.58 -9.28
CA PHE A 176 -27.76 -7.18 -10.58
C PHE A 176 -28.93 -7.16 -11.57
N ALA A 177 -30.18 -7.17 -11.06
CA ALA A 177 -31.35 -7.02 -11.91
C ALA A 177 -31.38 -5.66 -12.65
N LYS A 178 -30.80 -4.61 -12.03
CA LYS A 178 -30.64 -3.28 -12.65
C LYS A 178 -29.50 -3.20 -13.68
N LEU A 179 -28.48 -4.05 -13.54
CA LEU A 179 -27.35 -4.14 -14.48
C LEU A 179 -27.62 -5.13 -15.64
N GLY A 180 -28.83 -5.71 -15.71
CA GLY A 180 -29.21 -6.65 -16.77
C GLY A 180 -28.57 -8.04 -16.64
N VAL A 181 -27.94 -8.35 -15.50
CA VAL A 181 -27.30 -9.64 -15.26
C VAL A 181 -28.28 -10.54 -14.51
N SER A 182 -29.00 -11.40 -15.23
CA SER A 182 -29.83 -12.42 -14.59
C SER A 182 -29.02 -13.69 -14.33
N ILE A 183 -28.73 -13.98 -13.07
CA ILE A 183 -28.18 -15.28 -12.64
C ILE A 183 -29.37 -16.24 -12.51
N LYS A 184 -29.92 -16.68 -13.64
CA LYS A 184 -30.96 -17.71 -13.65
C LYS A 184 -30.45 -18.87 -14.50
N ASN A 185 -29.97 -19.92 -13.84
CA ASN A 185 -29.49 -21.19 -14.43
C ASN A 185 -28.89 -21.04 -15.83
N SER A 186 -27.84 -20.23 -15.95
CA SER A 186 -27.11 -20.08 -17.20
C SER A 186 -26.36 -21.38 -17.47
N ASN A 187 -26.88 -22.21 -18.39
CA ASN A 187 -26.07 -23.26 -19.01
C ASN A 187 -24.92 -22.56 -19.75
N ILE A 188 -23.73 -22.59 -19.16
CA ILE A 188 -22.52 -22.00 -19.73
C ILE A 188 -22.20 -22.81 -20.99
N LYS A 189 -22.42 -22.21 -22.17
CA LYS A 189 -21.88 -22.75 -23.42
C LYS A 189 -20.46 -22.23 -23.57
N ASN A 190 -19.48 -23.13 -23.49
CA ASN A 190 -18.10 -22.83 -23.85
C ASN A 190 -18.05 -22.27 -25.28
N SER A 191 -17.62 -21.02 -25.44
CA SER A 191 -17.19 -20.50 -26.73
C SER A 191 -15.72 -20.84 -26.91
N ASN A 192 -15.43 -21.66 -27.91
CA ASN A 192 -14.06 -21.86 -28.37
C ASN A 192 -13.61 -20.56 -29.04
N VAL A 193 -12.92 -19.70 -28.29
CA VAL A 193 -12.21 -18.56 -28.89
C VAL A 193 -10.97 -19.14 -29.56
N ALA A 194 -11.05 -19.32 -30.88
CA ALA A 194 -9.88 -19.58 -31.70
C ALA A 194 -8.97 -18.34 -31.67
N THR A 195 -7.75 -18.52 -31.19
CA THR A 195 -6.69 -17.51 -31.27
C THR A 195 -6.31 -17.35 -32.74
N ILE A 196 -6.43 -16.12 -33.27
CA ILE A 196 -5.80 -15.69 -34.52
C ILE A 196 -4.60 -14.83 -34.14
#